data_AF-A0A2V8Z6D7-F1
#
_entry.id   AF-A0A2V8Z6D7-F1
#
_cell.length_a   1.000
_cell.length_b   1.000
_cell.length_c   1.000
_cell.angle_alpha   90.00
_cell.angle_beta   90.00
_cell.angle_gamma   90.00
#
_symmetry.space_group_name_H-M   'P 1'
#
loop_
_entity.id
_entity.type
_entity.pdbx_description
1 polymer ?
#
loop_
_entity_poly.entity_id
_entity_poly.type
_entity_poly.pdbx_seq_one_letter_code
_entity_poly.pdbx_strand_id
1 'polypeptide(L)' 'RYRRKPTIITTNLPYESWPALLGNKELTEALLSRLRHHCQTIQINGPSLRPPQS' A
#
# COMPACT_ATOMS: atom_id res chain seq x y z
N ARG A 1 -1.60 7.76 -15.82
CA ARG A 1 -2.29 9.05 -15.58
C ARG A 1 -3.36 8.85 -14.51
N TYR A 2 -3.25 9.56 -13.38
CA TYR A 2 -4.22 9.54 -12.27
C TYR A 2 -5.65 9.82 -12.77
N ARG A 3 -6.66 9.20 -12.14
CA ARG A 3 -8.11 9.34 -12.45
C ARG A 3 -8.58 8.89 -13.84
N ARG A 4 -7.80 8.08 -14.57
CA ARG A 4 -8.26 7.47 -15.84
C ARG A 4 -8.60 6.00 -15.74
N LYS A 5 -7.92 5.28 -14.86
CA LYS A 5 -8.16 3.85 -14.60
C LYS A 5 -8.00 3.59 -13.10
N PRO A 6 -8.79 2.68 -12.52
CA PRO A 6 -8.54 2.21 -11.16
C PRO A 6 -7.17 1.53 -11.09
N THR A 7 -6.56 1.54 -9.92
CA THR A 7 -5.27 0.90 -9.65
C THR A 7 -5.39 0.12 -8.36
N ILE A 8 -4.98 -1.15 -8.39
CA ILE A 8 -4.92 -2.02 -7.21
C ILE A 8 -3.45 -2.12 -6.78
N ILE A 9 -3.21 -1.91 -5.49
CA ILE A 9 -1.89 -2.05 -4.88
C ILE A 9 -2.03 -3.03 -3.72
N THR A 10 -1.15 -4.02 -3.66
CA THR A 10 -1.05 -4.96 -2.54
C THR A 10 0.29 -4.77 -1.86
N THR A 11 0.29 -4.66 -0.55
CA THR A 11 1.49 -4.55 0.27
C THR A 11 1.29 -5.32 1.57
N ASN A 12 2.36 -5.90 2.09
CA ASN A 12 2.41 -6.47 3.44
C ASN A 12 2.87 -5.44 4.49
N LEU A 13 3.09 -4.19 4.08
CA LEU A 13 3.56 -3.11 4.94
C LEU A 13 2.46 -2.06 5.19
N PRO A 14 2.30 -1.58 6.43
CA PRO A 14 1.41 -0.48 6.73
C PRO A 14 1.97 0.84 6.16
N TYR A 15 1.13 1.86 5.99
CA TYR A 15 1.51 3.11 5.31
C TYR A 15 2.68 3.83 5.98
N GLU A 16 2.78 3.74 7.29
CA GLU A 16 3.82 4.33 8.13
C GLU A 16 5.22 3.78 7.80
N SER A 17 5.29 2.57 7.21
CA SER A 17 6.55 1.95 6.79
C SER A 17 6.97 2.31 5.36
N TRP A 18 6.11 2.98 4.58
CA TRP A 18 6.41 3.32 3.19
C TRP A 18 7.55 4.32 3.02
N PRO A 19 7.77 5.32 3.92
CA PRO A 19 8.91 6.22 3.82
C PRO A 19 10.25 5.47 3.85
N ALA A 20 10.35 4.41 4.65
CA ALA A 20 11.55 3.56 4.71
C ALA A 20 11.75 2.75 3.42
N LEU A 21 10.65 2.31 2.78
CA LEU A 21 10.68 1.60 1.51
C LEU A 21 11.08 2.50 0.33
N LEU A 22 10.54 3.73 0.29
CA LEU A 22 10.67 4.66 -0.84
C LEU A 22 11.82 5.68 -0.67
N GLY A 23 12.45 5.72 0.50
CA GLY A 23 13.69 6.47 0.77
C GLY A 23 13.53 7.99 0.93
N ASN A 24 12.39 8.58 0.55
CA ASN A 24 12.12 10.01 0.74
C ASN A 24 10.74 10.21 1.40
N LYS A 25 10.76 10.70 2.64
CA LYS A 25 9.55 10.91 3.45
C LYS A 25 8.58 11.92 2.82
N GLU A 26 9.07 13.08 2.37
CA GLU A 26 8.21 14.13 1.81
C GLU A 26 7.51 13.68 0.53
N LEU A 27 8.25 13.03 -0.37
CA LEU A 27 7.68 12.47 -1.60
C LEU A 27 6.69 11.34 -1.30
N THR A 28 6.98 10.52 -0.28
CA THR A 28 6.08 9.45 0.16
C THR A 28 4.78 10.00 0.72
N GLU A 29 4.83 11.03 1.57
CA GLU A 29 3.64 11.67 2.10
C GLU A 29 2.79 12.31 0.99
N ALA A 30 3.43 12.99 0.02
CA ALA A 30 2.73 13.56 -1.13
C ALA A 30 2.07 12.46 -2.00
N LEU A 31 2.74 11.32 -2.19
CA LEU A 31 2.19 10.16 -2.88
C LEU A 31 1.01 9.56 -2.11
N LEU A 32 1.17 9.29 -0.82
CA LEU A 32 0.13 8.73 0.04
C LEU A 32 -1.07 9.65 0.15
N SER A 33 -0.88 10.97 0.15
CA SER A 33 -1.98 11.94 0.10
C SER A 33 -2.83 11.75 -1.15
N ARG A 34 -2.21 11.68 -2.34
CA ARG A 34 -2.91 11.48 -3.62
C ARG A 34 -3.56 10.11 -3.74
N LEU A 35 -2.90 9.08 -3.20
CA LEU A 35 -3.40 7.71 -3.19
C LEU A 35 -4.65 7.60 -2.29
N ARG A 36 -4.56 8.11 -1.05
CA ARG A 36 -5.62 8.02 -0.05
C ARG A 36 -6.85 8.85 -0.37
N HIS A 37 -6.70 9.93 -1.14
CA HIS A 37 -7.80 10.83 -1.48
C HIS A 37 -8.98 10.13 -2.17
N HIS A 38 -8.75 9.06 -2.95
CA HIS A 38 -9.80 8.24 -3.56
C HIS A 38 -9.43 6.75 -3.57
N CYS A 39 -9.02 6.20 -2.41
CA CYS A 39 -8.83 4.76 -2.27
C CYS A 39 -9.74 4.16 -1.21
N GLN A 40 -9.98 2.86 -1.35
CA GLN A 40 -10.51 2.03 -0.29
C GLN A 40 -9.39 1.10 0.19
N THR A 41 -8.98 1.27 1.44
CA THR A 41 -7.97 0.41 2.06
C THR A 41 -8.66 -0.83 2.64
N ILE A 42 -8.24 -2.01 2.18
CA ILE A 42 -8.71 -3.29 2.70
C ILE A 42 -7.56 -3.91 3.49
N GLN A 43 -7.75 -4.03 4.81
CA GLN A 43 -6.81 -4.71 5.69
C GLN A 43 -7.10 -6.21 5.67
N ILE A 44 -6.17 -7.01 5.16
CA ILE A 44 -6.29 -8.45 5.09
C ILE A 44 -5.57 -9.04 6.31
N ASN A 45 -6.36 -9.57 7.25
CA ASN A 45 -5.85 -10.26 8.43
C ASN A 45 -6.22 -11.74 8.35
N GLY A 46 -5.35 -12.61 8.85
CA GLY A 46 -5.60 -14.05 8.91
C GLY A 46 -4.34 -14.88 8.66
N PRO A 47 -4.45 -16.21 8.84
CA PRO A 47 -3.35 -17.12 8.55
C PRO A 47 -3.01 -17.13 7.06
N SER A 48 -1.76 -17.48 6.73
CA SER A 48 -1.35 -17.71 5.35
C SER A 48 -2.22 -18.80 4.71
N LEU A 49 -2.75 -18.52 3.51
CA LEU A 49 -3.44 -19.51 2.69
C LEU A 49 -2.48 -20.54 2.08
N ARG A 50 -1.18 -20.25 2.06
CA ARG A 50 -0.17 -21.22 1.59
C ARG A 50 0.05 -22.29 2.65
N PRO A 51 0.13 -23.57 2.26
CA PRO A 51 0.47 -24.64 3.19
C PRO A 51 1.86 -24.40 3.80
N PRO A 52 2.10 -24.82 5.06
CA PRO A 52 3.42 -24.78 5.66
C PRO A 52 4.37 -25.59 4.78
N GLN A 53 5.50 -24.99 4.40
CA GLN A 53 6.57 -25.72 3.72
C GLN A 53 7.25 -26.60 4.78
N SER A 54 6.98 -27.90 4.71
CA SER A 54 7.64 -28.96 5.49
C SER A 54 9.05 -29.24 4.96
#